data_AF-A0A918TGR4-F1
#
_entry.id   AF-A0A918TGR4-F1
#
_cell.length_a   1.000
_cell.length_b   1.000
_cell.length_c   1.000
_cell.angle_alpha   90.00
_cell.angle_beta   90.00
_cell.angle_gamma   90.00
#
_symmetry.space_group_name_H-M   'P 1'
#
loop_
_entity.id
_entity.type
_entity.pdbx_description
1 polymer ?
#
loop_
_entity_poly.entity_id
_entity_poly.type
_entity_poly.pdbx_seq_one_letter_code
_entity_poly.pdbx_strand_id
1 'polypeptide(L)'
;MMKMKLKSPWLLSLALVILFSVFFVWSSTRMQSLESQVATLKTDLSQMREGQGVLQNEAPDSQDPAPDENSVALESPAVPEPDEVPEEDVKKPETPERALGELFRAFAESDTAKQLQKWGNQSRAARVYEALIGEFNLEGDEKEYFLQLTSSSVGAQEKLWSDLLATQDSAERQEIIAQYEADSEKLKLDMQDFLNNEEDFQRFSDFEERRPIYEQMGGIRSSMQRSNLPLSSVQETQLVEAMQQARTSSGIADRWEGNAVVNQIDNPGMAERFRADWDNMQQELLAPASGILEPAQLEVFQRQQAQTRQGVMTALLFTESTMKATE
;
A
#
# COMPACT_ATOMS: atom_id res chain seq x y z
N MET A 1 -45.26 22.63 -11.10
CA MET A 1 -44.45 22.55 -9.86
C MET A 1 -43.41 21.46 -10.04
N MET A 2 -42.18 21.87 -10.37
CA MET A 2 -41.11 21.02 -10.86
C MET A 2 -40.17 20.70 -9.69
N LYS A 3 -39.94 19.40 -9.41
CA LYS A 3 -38.94 18.96 -8.42
C LYS A 3 -37.55 19.04 -9.07
N MET A 4 -36.74 20.02 -8.67
CA MET A 4 -35.31 20.01 -8.99
C MET A 4 -34.58 19.10 -8.01
N LYS A 5 -34.00 18.01 -8.55
CA LYS A 5 -32.94 17.24 -7.89
C LYS A 5 -31.62 17.97 -8.14
N LEU A 6 -31.01 18.58 -7.11
CA LEU A 6 -29.60 18.97 -7.18
C LEU A 6 -28.75 17.69 -7.07
N LYS A 7 -28.14 17.28 -8.18
CA LYS A 7 -26.95 16.41 -8.16
C LYS A 7 -25.74 17.33 -8.02
N SER A 8 -25.07 17.30 -6.88
CA SER A 8 -23.79 18.01 -6.71
C SER A 8 -22.64 17.05 -7.04
N PRO A 9 -21.75 17.37 -8.00
CA PRO A 9 -20.61 16.54 -8.36
C PRO A 9 -19.35 17.08 -7.69
N TRP A 10 -19.09 16.74 -6.43
CA TRP A 10 -17.83 17.06 -5.73
C TRP A 10 -17.43 15.87 -4.82
N LEU A 11 -16.78 14.86 -5.41
CA LEU A 11 -16.20 13.70 -4.69
C LEU A 11 -14.90 13.25 -5.38
N LEU A 12 -13.88 14.09 -5.43
CA LEU A 12 -12.57 13.70 -6.00
C LEU A 12 -11.34 14.13 -5.16
N SER A 13 -11.48 14.44 -3.88
CA SER A 13 -10.31 14.84 -3.07
C SER A 13 -10.35 14.37 -1.61
N LEU A 14 -10.66 13.09 -1.36
CA LEU A 14 -10.69 12.55 0.01
C LEU A 14 -9.96 11.21 0.22
N ALA A 15 -9.26 10.69 -0.78
CA ALA A 15 -8.50 9.43 -0.64
C ALA A 15 -7.04 9.63 -0.16
N LEU A 16 -6.60 10.88 0.05
CA LEU A 16 -5.17 11.19 0.18
C LEU A 16 -4.67 11.41 1.63
N VAL A 17 -5.56 11.44 2.64
CA VAL A 17 -5.16 11.83 4.01
C VAL A 17 -4.83 10.63 4.91
N ILE A 18 -5.41 9.45 4.66
CA ILE A 18 -5.19 8.25 5.51
C ILE A 18 -3.86 7.54 5.16
N LEU A 19 -3.35 7.73 3.94
CA LEU A 19 -2.02 7.27 3.56
C LEU A 19 -0.88 7.99 4.31
N PHE A 20 -1.12 9.15 4.94
CA PHE A 20 -0.02 10.01 5.37
C PHE A 20 0.58 9.72 6.75
N SER A 21 -0.06 9.02 7.69
CA SER A 21 0.51 8.83 9.03
C SER A 21 1.67 7.81 9.06
N VAL A 22 1.62 6.76 8.24
CA VAL A 22 2.75 5.83 8.02
C VAL A 22 3.73 6.39 6.97
N PHE A 23 3.25 7.21 6.02
CA PHE A 23 4.07 7.78 4.94
C PHE A 23 4.86 9.04 5.34
N PHE A 24 4.44 9.84 6.33
CA PHE A 24 5.14 11.09 6.68
C PHE A 24 6.50 10.84 7.35
N VAL A 25 6.65 9.75 8.12
CA VAL A 25 7.95 9.36 8.70
C VAL A 25 8.86 8.69 7.67
N TRP A 26 8.30 8.13 6.59
CA TRP A 26 9.02 7.39 5.55
C TRP A 26 9.32 8.22 4.28
N SER A 27 8.63 9.35 4.03
CA SER A 27 8.72 10.10 2.76
C SER A 27 9.86 11.12 2.68
N SER A 28 10.37 11.63 3.81
CA SER A 28 11.43 12.66 3.79
C SER A 28 12.78 12.12 3.29
N THR A 29 13.06 10.83 3.48
CA THR A 29 14.23 10.14 2.89
C THR A 29 13.96 9.59 1.49
N ARG A 30 12.70 9.43 1.08
CA ARG A 30 12.33 8.83 -0.22
C ARG A 30 12.04 9.83 -1.34
N MET A 31 11.77 11.10 -1.05
CA MET A 31 11.54 12.11 -2.10
C MET A 31 12.76 12.30 -3.01
N GLN A 32 13.99 12.29 -2.46
CA GLN A 32 15.22 12.33 -3.29
C GLN A 32 15.44 11.05 -4.10
N SER A 33 15.02 9.88 -3.57
CA SER A 33 15.09 8.59 -4.28
C SER A 33 13.99 8.43 -5.33
N LEU A 34 12.83 9.07 -5.16
CA LEU A 34 11.74 9.05 -6.13
C LEU A 34 12.03 10.00 -7.28
N GLU A 35 12.61 11.17 -7.02
CA GLU A 35 13.12 12.06 -8.07
C GLU A 35 14.21 11.39 -8.91
N SER A 36 15.13 10.66 -8.28
CA SER A 36 16.15 9.91 -9.02
C SER A 36 15.55 8.78 -9.85
N GLN A 37 14.61 8.00 -9.30
CA GLN A 37 13.93 6.91 -10.05
C GLN A 37 13.04 7.43 -11.18
N VAL A 38 12.34 8.56 -11.00
CA VAL A 38 11.57 9.20 -12.07
C VAL A 38 12.50 9.74 -13.16
N ALA A 39 13.67 10.29 -12.79
CA ALA A 39 14.68 10.70 -13.77
C ALA A 39 15.25 9.50 -14.55
N THR A 40 15.51 8.37 -13.89
CA THR A 40 15.98 7.14 -14.55
C THR A 40 14.91 6.57 -15.49
N LEU A 41 13.66 6.45 -15.03
CA LEU A 41 12.54 5.96 -15.86
C LEU A 41 12.29 6.87 -17.07
N LYS A 42 12.39 8.19 -16.92
CA LYS A 42 12.27 9.13 -18.03
C LYS A 42 13.41 8.99 -19.04
N THR A 43 14.61 8.64 -18.56
CA THR A 43 15.78 8.36 -19.40
C THR A 43 15.58 7.04 -20.16
N ASP A 44 15.15 5.97 -19.48
CA ASP A 44 14.89 4.66 -20.09
C ASP A 44 13.75 4.71 -21.12
N LEU A 45 12.68 5.46 -20.85
CA LEU A 45 11.58 5.68 -21.80
C LEU A 45 12.03 6.49 -23.03
N SER A 46 12.94 7.45 -22.84
CA SER A 46 13.51 8.22 -23.95
C SER A 46 14.43 7.33 -24.80
N GLN A 47 15.23 6.47 -24.17
CA GLN A 47 16.09 5.51 -24.87
C GLN A 47 15.32 4.41 -25.59
N MET A 48 14.22 3.91 -25.02
CA MET A 48 13.35 2.95 -25.72
C MET A 48 12.62 3.60 -26.90
N ARG A 49 12.23 4.88 -26.77
CA ARG A 49 11.60 5.66 -27.84
C ARG A 49 12.56 6.01 -28.98
N GLU A 50 13.84 6.23 -28.68
CA GLU A 50 14.89 6.45 -29.69
C GLU A 50 15.42 5.12 -30.27
N GLY A 51 15.44 4.04 -29.49
CA GLY A 51 15.89 2.71 -29.89
C GLY A 51 14.96 1.97 -30.86
N GLN A 52 13.69 2.36 -30.97
CA GLN A 52 12.77 1.83 -31.99
C GLN A 52 12.89 2.51 -33.36
N GLY A 53 13.85 3.43 -33.55
CA GLY A 53 14.10 4.14 -34.81
C GLY A 53 15.26 3.62 -35.66
N VAL A 54 16.04 2.63 -35.21
CA VAL A 54 17.24 2.16 -35.95
C VAL A 54 17.29 0.63 -36.00
N LEU A 55 16.47 0.05 -36.88
CA LEU A 55 16.79 -1.22 -37.53
C LEU A 55 16.74 -0.97 -39.03
N GLN A 56 17.84 -0.48 -39.58
CA GLN A 56 18.08 -0.42 -41.02
C GLN A 56 19.43 -1.09 -41.32
N ASN A 57 19.33 -2.34 -41.78
CA ASN A 57 20.22 -3.07 -42.68
C ASN A 57 21.74 -2.94 -42.51
N GLU A 58 22.35 -3.94 -41.86
CA GLU A 58 23.67 -4.45 -42.26
C GLU A 58 23.49 -5.80 -42.97
N ALA A 59 23.80 -5.82 -44.27
CA ALA A 59 24.08 -7.02 -45.04
C ALA A 59 25.46 -6.86 -45.70
N PRO A 60 26.27 -7.93 -45.83
CA PRO A 60 27.68 -7.81 -46.17
C PRO A 60 27.94 -7.71 -47.68
N ASP A 61 29.00 -6.96 -47.95
CA ASP A 61 29.85 -6.81 -49.13
C ASP A 61 29.88 -7.96 -50.16
N SER A 62 29.64 -7.62 -51.44
CA SER A 62 30.15 -8.32 -52.63
C SER A 62 30.10 -7.42 -53.87
N GLN A 63 31.20 -7.44 -54.61
CA GLN A 63 31.65 -6.53 -55.68
C GLN A 63 30.83 -6.52 -56.99
N ASP A 64 30.87 -5.36 -57.64
CA ASP A 64 30.55 -4.93 -59.03
C ASP A 64 31.14 -5.81 -60.18
N PRO A 65 30.80 -5.67 -61.50
CA PRO A 65 30.50 -4.39 -62.20
C PRO A 65 29.49 -4.34 -63.40
N ALA A 66 28.89 -3.14 -63.56
CA ALA A 66 28.67 -2.33 -64.80
C ALA A 66 27.63 -2.76 -65.89
N PRO A 67 27.34 -1.91 -66.91
CA PRO A 67 26.22 -0.94 -66.88
C PRO A 67 25.28 -1.04 -68.11
N ASP A 68 24.07 -0.47 -68.06
CA ASP A 68 23.47 0.11 -69.28
C ASP A 68 22.33 1.10 -69.02
N GLU A 69 22.30 2.10 -69.90
CA GLU A 69 21.35 3.20 -69.97
C GLU A 69 19.96 2.74 -70.44
N ASN A 70 18.89 3.26 -69.84
CA ASN A 70 17.80 3.85 -70.64
C ASN A 70 16.80 4.65 -69.82
N SER A 71 16.57 5.85 -70.32
CA SER A 71 15.61 6.85 -69.85
C SER A 71 14.19 6.48 -70.26
N VAL A 72 13.22 6.46 -69.33
CA VAL A 72 11.80 6.71 -69.64
C VAL A 72 11.16 7.49 -68.50
N ALA A 73 10.74 8.71 -68.81
CA ALA A 73 9.79 9.50 -68.03
C ALA A 73 8.36 9.04 -68.30
N LEU A 74 7.44 9.30 -67.35
CA LEU A 74 5.96 9.13 -67.31
C LEU A 74 5.63 8.22 -66.11
N GLU A 75 4.67 8.46 -65.21
CA GLU A 75 3.53 9.36 -65.14
C GLU A 75 3.10 9.36 -63.66
N SER A 76 2.71 10.50 -63.07
CA SER A 76 2.11 10.53 -61.73
C SER A 76 0.73 9.88 -61.74
N PRO A 77 0.44 8.88 -60.89
CA PRO A 77 -0.93 8.51 -60.57
C PRO A 77 -1.49 9.47 -59.52
N ALA A 78 -2.69 9.97 -59.77
CA ALA A 78 -3.46 10.82 -58.89
C ALA A 78 -3.65 10.20 -57.51
N VAL A 79 -3.43 11.01 -56.47
CA VAL A 79 -3.79 10.74 -55.08
C VAL A 79 -5.33 10.66 -54.99
N PRO A 80 -5.93 9.55 -54.55
CA PRO A 80 -7.32 9.54 -54.16
C PRO A 80 -7.47 10.28 -52.82
N GLU A 81 -8.46 11.17 -52.75
CA GLU A 81 -8.91 11.84 -51.53
C GLU A 81 -9.21 10.81 -50.43
N PRO A 82 -8.85 11.09 -49.16
CA PRO A 82 -9.13 10.19 -48.07
C PRO A 82 -10.65 10.17 -47.79
N ASP A 83 -11.25 8.99 -47.95
CA ASP A 83 -12.60 8.69 -47.49
C ASP A 83 -12.74 9.04 -46.00
N GLU A 84 -13.83 9.75 -45.70
CA GLU A 84 -14.25 10.15 -44.36
C GLU A 84 -14.37 8.93 -43.45
N VAL A 85 -13.46 8.82 -42.48
CA VAL A 85 -13.58 7.89 -41.36
C VAL A 85 -14.78 8.34 -40.52
N PRO A 86 -15.71 7.44 -40.16
CA PRO A 86 -16.86 7.79 -39.32
C PRO A 86 -16.39 8.39 -37.99
N GLU A 87 -16.89 9.59 -37.67
CA GLU A 87 -16.70 10.22 -36.36
C GLU A 87 -17.36 9.35 -35.28
N GLU A 88 -16.59 8.46 -34.66
CA GLU A 88 -16.91 7.96 -33.33
C GLU A 88 -16.82 9.15 -32.36
N ASP A 89 -17.95 9.41 -31.69
CA ASP A 89 -18.19 10.48 -30.71
C ASP A 89 -17.32 10.25 -29.45
N VAL A 90 -16.01 10.45 -29.58
CA VAL A 90 -15.07 10.52 -28.46
C VAL A 90 -15.29 11.87 -27.80
N LYS A 91 -16.14 11.89 -26.77
CA LYS A 91 -16.30 13.03 -25.87
C LYS A 91 -14.94 13.53 -25.42
N LYS A 92 -14.55 14.72 -25.89
CA LYS A 92 -13.38 15.45 -25.39
C LYS A 92 -13.53 15.64 -23.86
N PRO A 93 -12.53 15.26 -23.06
CA PRO A 93 -12.59 15.46 -21.61
C PRO A 93 -12.68 16.97 -21.30
N GLU A 94 -13.67 17.35 -20.49
CA GLU A 94 -14.06 18.76 -20.30
C GLU A 94 -13.04 19.61 -19.51
N THR A 95 -11.97 19.05 -18.94
CA THR A 95 -10.84 19.82 -18.38
C THR A 95 -9.53 18.99 -18.39
N PRO A 96 -8.34 19.63 -18.42
CA PRO A 96 -7.04 18.95 -18.32
C PRO A 96 -6.89 18.07 -17.06
N GLU A 97 -7.55 18.46 -15.97
CA GLU A 97 -7.57 17.72 -14.70
C GLU A 97 -8.37 16.41 -14.82
N ARG A 98 -9.48 16.44 -15.57
CA ARG A 98 -10.29 15.24 -15.84
C ARG A 98 -9.58 14.27 -16.77
N ALA A 99 -8.91 14.78 -17.80
CA ALA A 99 -8.08 13.98 -18.70
C ALA A 99 -6.92 13.29 -17.97
N LEU A 100 -6.27 14.00 -17.04
CA LEU A 100 -5.22 13.43 -16.19
C LEU A 100 -5.77 12.35 -15.26
N GLY A 101 -6.95 12.57 -14.65
CA GLY A 101 -7.61 11.58 -13.80
C GLY A 101 -8.00 10.30 -14.56
N GLU A 102 -8.52 10.43 -15.77
CA GLU A 102 -8.84 9.29 -16.64
C GLU A 102 -7.58 8.51 -17.06
N LEU A 103 -6.48 9.20 -17.35
CA LEU A 103 -5.18 8.58 -17.61
C LEU A 103 -4.65 7.80 -16.40
N PHE A 104 -4.73 8.37 -15.20
CA PHE A 104 -4.34 7.67 -13.96
C PHE A 104 -5.20 6.44 -13.70
N ARG A 105 -6.51 6.52 -13.95
CA ARG A 105 -7.42 5.39 -13.81
C ARG A 105 -7.10 4.28 -14.82
N ALA A 106 -6.93 4.64 -16.09
CA ALA A 106 -6.54 3.71 -17.14
C ALA A 106 -5.18 3.04 -16.83
N PHE A 107 -4.22 3.80 -16.27
CA PHE A 107 -2.97 3.24 -15.79
C PHE A 107 -3.21 2.26 -14.63
N ALA A 108 -3.95 2.64 -13.60
CA ALA A 108 -4.22 1.79 -12.44
C ALA A 108 -4.93 0.46 -12.80
N GLU A 109 -5.78 0.48 -13.83
CA GLU A 109 -6.50 -0.71 -14.32
C GLU A 109 -5.64 -1.57 -15.28
N SER A 110 -4.51 -1.05 -15.78
CA SER A 110 -3.62 -1.75 -16.71
C SER A 110 -2.91 -2.94 -16.07
N ASP A 111 -2.54 -3.93 -16.90
CA ASP A 111 -1.76 -5.09 -16.45
C ASP A 111 -0.40 -4.69 -15.90
N THR A 112 0.22 -3.64 -16.43
CA THR A 112 1.48 -3.08 -15.92
C THR A 112 1.33 -2.58 -14.48
N ALA A 113 0.25 -1.86 -14.16
CA ALA A 113 0.03 -1.38 -12.80
C ALA A 113 -0.28 -2.53 -11.83
N LYS A 114 -1.06 -3.53 -12.26
CA LYS A 114 -1.31 -4.74 -11.46
C LYS A 114 -0.02 -5.51 -11.17
N GLN A 115 0.87 -5.65 -12.17
CA GLN A 115 2.18 -6.27 -11.99
C GLN A 115 3.06 -5.47 -11.04
N LEU A 116 3.08 -4.13 -11.19
CA LEU A 116 3.83 -3.25 -10.30
C LEU A 116 3.32 -3.31 -8.87
N GLN A 117 1.99 -3.36 -8.69
CA GLN A 117 1.37 -3.54 -7.37
C GLN A 117 1.73 -4.90 -6.77
N LYS A 118 1.63 -5.99 -7.55
CA LYS A 118 2.03 -7.33 -7.11
C LYS A 118 3.49 -7.36 -6.67
N TRP A 119 4.39 -6.82 -7.50
CA TRP A 119 5.81 -6.73 -7.18
C TRP A 119 6.07 -5.87 -5.94
N GLY A 120 5.38 -4.74 -5.81
CA GLY A 120 5.45 -3.87 -4.65
C GLY A 120 4.99 -4.56 -3.37
N ASN A 121 3.92 -5.35 -3.44
CA ASN A 121 3.41 -6.13 -2.32
C ASN A 121 4.36 -7.27 -1.94
N GLN A 122 4.85 -8.05 -2.91
CA GLN A 122 5.83 -9.11 -2.67
C GLN A 122 7.14 -8.55 -2.07
N SER A 123 7.60 -7.39 -2.54
CA SER A 123 8.78 -6.71 -1.99
C SER A 123 8.57 -6.20 -0.56
N ARG A 124 7.33 -5.85 -0.20
CA ARG A 124 6.99 -5.54 1.20
C ARG A 124 6.93 -6.82 2.03
N ALA A 125 6.27 -7.88 1.55
CA ALA A 125 6.22 -9.18 2.20
C ALA A 125 7.62 -9.76 2.46
N ALA A 126 8.54 -9.66 1.50
CA ALA A 126 9.91 -10.13 1.66
C ALA A 126 10.65 -9.48 2.83
N ARG A 127 10.31 -8.23 3.15
CA ARG A 127 10.89 -7.51 4.29
C ARG A 127 10.15 -7.79 5.59
N VAL A 128 8.82 -7.88 5.54
CA VAL A 128 8.01 -8.19 6.72
C VAL A 128 8.33 -9.58 7.24
N TYR A 129 8.40 -10.57 6.35
CA TYR A 129 8.58 -11.98 6.71
C TYR A 129 10.03 -12.48 6.56
N GLU A 130 11.02 -11.58 6.48
CA GLU A 130 12.43 -11.94 6.30
C GLU A 130 12.91 -12.97 7.33
N ALA A 131 12.52 -12.77 8.60
CA ALA A 131 12.88 -13.67 9.69
C ALA A 131 12.30 -15.09 9.50
N LEU A 132 11.01 -15.21 9.16
CA LEU A 132 10.37 -16.50 8.92
C LEU A 132 10.94 -17.20 7.68
N ILE A 133 11.22 -16.45 6.61
CA ILE A 133 11.85 -17.00 5.41
C ILE A 133 13.20 -17.63 5.76
N GLY A 134 14.00 -16.97 6.60
CA GLY A 134 15.26 -17.50 7.09
C GLY A 134 15.09 -18.69 8.04
N GLU A 135 14.13 -18.62 8.97
CA GLU A 135 13.86 -19.67 9.97
C GLU A 135 13.36 -20.97 9.33
N PHE A 136 12.43 -20.86 8.39
CA PHE A 136 11.90 -21.99 7.62
C PHE A 136 12.82 -22.43 6.47
N ASN A 137 13.97 -21.75 6.30
CA ASN A 137 14.94 -22.01 5.24
C ASN A 137 14.30 -22.04 3.84
N LEU A 138 13.40 -21.10 3.56
CA LEU A 138 12.70 -21.01 2.28
C LEU A 138 13.61 -20.41 1.21
N GLU A 139 13.81 -21.14 0.13
CA GLU A 139 14.63 -20.74 -1.01
C GLU A 139 13.89 -20.94 -2.34
N GLY A 140 14.40 -20.33 -3.42
CA GLY A 140 13.87 -20.51 -4.78
C GLY A 140 12.34 -20.37 -4.87
N ASP A 141 11.71 -21.40 -5.43
CA ASP A 141 10.27 -21.45 -5.69
C ASP A 141 9.43 -21.45 -4.39
N GLU A 142 9.94 -22.05 -3.30
CA GLU A 142 9.23 -22.08 -2.00
C GLU A 142 9.13 -20.67 -1.40
N LYS A 143 10.24 -19.93 -1.45
CA LYS A 143 10.24 -18.51 -1.05
C LYS A 143 9.30 -17.69 -1.92
N GLU A 144 9.32 -17.88 -3.24
CA GLU A 144 8.43 -17.13 -4.14
C GLU A 144 6.96 -17.42 -3.85
N TYR A 145 6.61 -18.69 -3.63
CA TYR A 145 5.25 -19.11 -3.30
C TYR A 145 4.80 -18.57 -1.94
N PHE A 146 5.64 -18.66 -0.91
CA PHE A 146 5.38 -18.05 0.40
C PHE A 146 5.12 -16.53 0.30
N LEU A 147 5.94 -15.82 -0.50
CA LEU A 147 5.76 -14.39 -0.74
C LEU A 147 4.49 -14.11 -1.54
N GLN A 148 4.10 -14.99 -2.45
CA GLN A 148 2.83 -14.86 -3.16
C GLN A 148 1.65 -14.98 -2.20
N LEU A 149 1.64 -15.99 -1.32
CA LEU A 149 0.60 -16.17 -0.31
C LEU A 149 0.48 -14.96 0.62
N THR A 150 1.62 -14.47 1.12
CA THR A 150 1.64 -13.39 2.11
C THR A 150 1.59 -11.98 1.51
N SER A 151 1.75 -11.82 0.19
CA SER A 151 1.74 -10.49 -0.43
C SER A 151 0.41 -9.74 -0.29
N SER A 152 -0.71 -10.46 -0.21
CA SER A 152 -2.03 -9.86 -0.04
C SER A 152 -2.30 -9.41 1.40
N SER A 153 -1.72 -10.08 2.41
CA SER A 153 -1.90 -9.71 3.82
C SER A 153 -1.16 -8.42 4.18
N VAL A 154 -0.05 -8.14 3.49
CA VAL A 154 0.74 -6.92 3.72
C VAL A 154 -0.01 -5.70 3.20
N GLY A 155 -0.50 -4.88 4.13
CA GLY A 155 -1.35 -3.74 3.81
C GLY A 155 -2.85 -4.04 3.85
N ALA A 156 -3.26 -5.28 4.17
CA ALA A 156 -4.67 -5.67 4.19
C ALA A 156 -5.46 -4.93 5.27
N GLN A 157 -4.84 -4.69 6.43
CA GLN A 157 -5.48 -3.96 7.53
C GLN A 157 -5.67 -2.48 7.18
N GLU A 158 -4.70 -1.85 6.54
CA GLU A 158 -4.81 -0.46 6.07
C GLU A 158 -5.85 -0.34 4.96
N LYS A 159 -5.91 -1.32 4.05
CA LYS A 159 -6.98 -1.40 3.05
C LYS A 159 -8.35 -1.56 3.71
N LEU A 160 -8.48 -2.47 4.67
CA LEU A 160 -9.71 -2.66 5.44
C LEU A 160 -10.18 -1.33 6.06
N TRP A 161 -9.29 -0.63 6.77
CA TRP A 161 -9.62 0.67 7.36
C TRP A 161 -10.01 1.71 6.30
N SER A 162 -9.28 1.78 5.19
CA SER A 162 -9.60 2.68 4.09
C SER A 162 -11.00 2.42 3.54
N ASP A 163 -11.35 1.16 3.30
CA ASP A 163 -12.64 0.77 2.72
C ASP A 163 -13.79 1.03 3.71
N LEU A 164 -13.60 0.68 4.98
CA LEU A 164 -14.60 0.90 6.04
C LEU A 164 -14.94 2.38 6.24
N LEU A 165 -13.93 3.26 6.16
CA LEU A 165 -14.09 4.70 6.32
C LEU A 165 -14.60 5.37 5.03
N ALA A 166 -14.39 4.75 3.87
CA ALA A 166 -14.88 5.26 2.59
C ALA A 166 -16.38 5.01 2.38
N THR A 167 -16.93 3.93 2.94
CA THR A 167 -18.37 3.66 2.87
C THR A 167 -19.15 4.35 4.00
N GLN A 168 -20.38 4.75 3.69
CA GLN A 168 -21.37 5.26 4.65
C GLN A 168 -22.44 4.21 5.00
N ASP A 169 -22.48 3.07 4.29
CA ASP A 169 -23.48 2.03 4.50
C ASP A 169 -22.96 0.97 5.49
N SER A 170 -23.67 0.81 6.61
CA SER A 170 -23.34 -0.19 7.63
C SER A 170 -23.42 -1.62 7.06
N ALA A 171 -24.33 -1.91 6.12
CA ALA A 171 -24.39 -3.22 5.48
C ALA A 171 -23.15 -3.50 4.62
N GLU A 172 -22.68 -2.50 3.85
CA GLU A 172 -21.44 -2.60 3.07
C GLU A 172 -20.22 -2.77 3.98
N ARG A 173 -20.17 -2.10 5.14
CA ARG A 173 -19.10 -2.31 6.14
C ARG A 173 -19.03 -3.75 6.61
N GLN A 174 -20.17 -4.41 6.84
CA GLN A 174 -20.22 -5.82 7.23
C GLN A 174 -19.70 -6.72 6.12
N GLU A 175 -20.03 -6.44 4.85
CA GLU A 175 -19.51 -7.19 3.71
C GLU A 175 -17.99 -7.03 3.55
N ILE A 176 -17.46 -5.82 3.74
CA ILE A 176 -16.02 -5.53 3.70
C ILE A 176 -15.28 -6.37 4.75
N ILE A 177 -15.79 -6.45 5.97
CA ILE A 177 -15.14 -7.24 7.02
C ILE A 177 -15.30 -8.73 6.79
N ALA A 178 -16.47 -9.19 6.38
CA ALA A 178 -16.68 -10.59 6.04
C ALA A 178 -15.69 -11.05 4.96
N GLN A 179 -15.42 -10.20 3.95
CA GLN A 179 -14.41 -10.49 2.94
C GLN A 179 -12.99 -10.52 3.54
N TYR A 180 -12.64 -9.55 4.38
CA TYR A 180 -11.35 -9.52 5.06
C TYR A 180 -11.10 -10.75 5.95
N GLU A 181 -12.10 -11.18 6.70
CA GLU A 181 -12.03 -12.38 7.54
C GLU A 181 -11.94 -13.66 6.68
N ALA A 182 -12.68 -13.73 5.58
CA ALA A 182 -12.58 -14.83 4.63
C ALA A 182 -11.20 -14.91 3.96
N ASP A 183 -10.62 -13.78 3.57
CA ASP A 183 -9.27 -13.70 3.00
C ASP A 183 -8.20 -14.11 4.03
N SER A 184 -8.38 -13.71 5.29
CA SER A 184 -7.47 -14.06 6.40
C SER A 184 -7.53 -15.55 6.73
N GLU A 185 -8.72 -16.14 6.80
CA GLU A 185 -8.88 -17.58 7.03
C GLU A 185 -8.37 -18.39 5.84
N LYS A 186 -8.59 -17.91 4.61
CA LYS A 186 -8.02 -18.54 3.42
C LYS A 186 -6.49 -18.56 3.46
N LEU A 187 -5.85 -17.43 3.80
CA LEU A 187 -4.40 -17.38 3.96
C LEU A 187 -3.91 -18.38 5.01
N LYS A 188 -4.62 -18.46 6.14
CA LYS A 188 -4.28 -19.39 7.22
C LYS A 188 -4.31 -20.84 6.74
N LEU A 189 -5.36 -21.25 6.04
CA LEU A 189 -5.48 -22.61 5.48
C LEU A 189 -4.41 -22.88 4.41
N ASP A 190 -4.22 -21.95 3.47
CA ASP A 190 -3.20 -22.08 2.43
C ASP A 190 -1.78 -22.17 3.04
N MET A 191 -1.52 -21.45 4.12
CA MET A 191 -0.23 -21.49 4.82
C MET A 191 -0.02 -22.76 5.63
N GLN A 192 -1.08 -23.28 6.27
CA GLN A 192 -1.03 -24.57 6.95
C GLN A 192 -0.67 -25.69 5.96
N ASP A 193 -1.33 -25.69 4.80
CA ASP A 193 -1.07 -26.65 3.73
C ASP A 193 0.33 -26.48 3.13
N PHE A 194 0.78 -25.24 2.93
CA PHE A 194 2.11 -24.95 2.37
C PHE A 194 3.25 -25.38 3.29
N LEU A 195 3.20 -25.00 4.57
CA LEU A 195 4.25 -25.32 5.52
C LEU A 195 4.26 -26.82 5.86
N ASN A 196 3.08 -27.46 5.87
CA ASN A 196 2.90 -28.90 6.13
C ASN A 196 3.66 -29.39 7.38
N ASN A 197 3.82 -28.48 8.34
CA ASN A 197 4.53 -28.67 9.60
C ASN A 197 3.81 -27.83 10.66
N GLU A 198 3.31 -28.49 11.70
CA GLU A 198 2.53 -27.84 12.76
C GLU A 198 3.36 -26.83 13.56
N GLU A 199 4.65 -27.09 13.78
CA GLU A 199 5.53 -26.16 14.50
C GLU A 199 5.76 -24.89 13.67
N ASP A 200 6.09 -25.04 12.38
CA ASP A 200 6.31 -23.90 11.48
C ASP A 200 5.01 -23.11 11.29
N PHE A 201 3.87 -23.79 11.18
CA PHE A 201 2.57 -23.13 11.11
C PHE A 201 2.24 -22.36 12.40
N GLN A 202 2.54 -22.92 13.57
CA GLN A 202 2.37 -22.20 14.83
C GLN A 202 3.29 -20.97 14.89
N ARG A 203 4.55 -21.08 14.43
CA ARG A 203 5.49 -19.94 14.32
C ARG A 203 4.94 -18.85 13.41
N PHE A 204 4.39 -19.22 12.25
CA PHE A 204 3.75 -18.29 11.35
C PHE A 204 2.53 -17.61 11.99
N SER A 205 1.64 -18.38 12.62
CA SER A 205 0.44 -17.85 13.29
C SER A 205 0.82 -16.88 14.41
N ASP A 206 1.81 -17.23 15.22
CA ASP A 206 2.36 -16.40 16.28
C ASP A 206 2.93 -15.08 15.74
N PHE A 207 3.61 -15.14 14.58
CA PHE A 207 4.13 -13.96 13.92
C PHE A 207 3.01 -13.06 13.41
N GLU A 208 2.00 -13.62 12.74
CA GLU A 208 0.85 -12.89 12.21
C GLU A 208 0.09 -12.14 13.30
N GLU A 209 -0.14 -12.78 14.45
CA GLU A 209 -0.81 -12.15 15.60
C GLU A 209 -0.06 -10.91 16.11
N ARG A 210 1.28 -10.97 16.05
CA ARG A 210 2.20 -9.90 16.49
C ARG A 210 2.56 -8.93 15.37
N ARG A 211 2.12 -9.13 14.12
CA ARG A 211 2.47 -8.28 12.98
C ARG A 211 2.19 -6.79 13.23
N PRO A 212 1.04 -6.38 13.81
CA PRO A 212 0.80 -4.95 14.09
C PRO A 212 1.81 -4.35 15.07
N ILE A 213 2.39 -5.17 15.95
CA ILE A 213 3.45 -4.75 16.88
C ILE A 213 4.78 -4.61 16.12
N TYR A 214 5.13 -5.57 15.26
CA TYR A 214 6.35 -5.48 14.44
C TYR A 214 6.36 -4.28 13.49
N GLU A 215 5.21 -3.93 12.91
CA GLU A 215 5.06 -2.73 12.09
C GLU A 215 5.32 -1.44 12.90
N GLN A 216 4.79 -1.37 14.13
CA GLN A 216 5.08 -0.26 15.05
C GLN A 216 6.55 -0.22 15.48
N MET A 217 7.20 -1.39 15.64
CA MET A 217 8.60 -1.47 16.01
C MET A 217 9.53 -0.81 15.00
N GLY A 218 9.17 -0.77 13.71
CA GLY A 218 9.93 -0.01 12.71
C GLY A 218 10.04 1.47 13.04
N GLY A 219 8.94 2.09 13.48
CA GLY A 219 8.91 3.49 13.92
C GLY A 219 9.67 3.72 15.22
N ILE A 220 9.52 2.81 16.19
CA ILE A 220 10.23 2.86 17.47
C ILE A 220 11.75 2.75 17.24
N ARG A 221 12.22 1.76 16.49
CA ARG A 221 13.64 1.56 16.16
C ARG A 221 14.22 2.79 15.49
N SER A 222 13.50 3.37 14.52
CA SER A 222 13.92 4.59 13.82
C SER A 222 14.01 5.80 14.76
N SER A 223 13.08 5.93 15.71
CA SER A 223 13.10 7.00 16.72
C SER A 223 14.29 6.86 17.67
N MET A 224 14.52 5.64 18.17
CA MET A 224 15.63 5.27 19.05
C MET A 224 16.99 5.53 18.39
N GLN A 225 17.16 5.10 17.13
CA GLN A 225 18.38 5.36 16.35
C GLN A 225 18.65 6.85 16.16
N ARG A 226 17.62 7.65 15.81
CA ARG A 226 17.77 9.12 15.67
C ARG A 226 18.15 9.82 16.96
N SER A 227 17.75 9.26 18.10
CA SER A 227 18.14 9.76 19.43
C SER A 227 19.47 9.20 19.94
N ASN A 228 20.20 8.44 19.12
CA ASN A 228 21.46 7.77 19.50
C ASN A 228 21.30 6.84 20.72
N LEU A 229 20.14 6.20 20.83
CA LEU A 229 19.76 5.28 21.90
C LEU A 229 19.21 3.97 21.32
N PRO A 230 19.96 3.26 20.45
CA PRO A 230 19.46 2.08 19.76
C PRO A 230 19.02 1.00 20.77
N LEU A 231 17.96 0.26 20.43
CA LEU A 231 17.56 -0.92 21.18
C LEU A 231 18.51 -2.07 20.87
N SER A 232 18.86 -2.85 21.89
CA SER A 232 19.44 -4.19 21.65
C SER A 232 18.37 -5.15 21.13
N SER A 233 18.79 -6.25 20.50
CA SER A 233 17.87 -7.30 20.02
C SER A 233 17.04 -7.91 21.16
N VAL A 234 17.64 -8.06 22.34
CA VAL A 234 16.97 -8.57 23.55
C VAL A 234 15.89 -7.59 24.00
N GLN A 235 16.19 -6.30 24.09
CA GLN A 235 15.21 -5.27 24.44
C GLN A 235 14.07 -5.21 23.41
N GLU A 236 14.38 -5.34 22.12
CA GLU A 236 13.37 -5.33 21.07
C GLU A 236 12.39 -6.50 21.23
N THR A 237 12.91 -7.70 21.47
CA THR A 237 12.10 -8.90 21.69
C THR A 237 11.19 -8.76 22.92
N GLN A 238 11.76 -8.35 24.05
CA GLN A 238 11.00 -8.14 25.28
C GLN A 238 9.95 -7.04 25.14
N LEU A 239 10.25 -5.98 24.38
CA LEU A 239 9.31 -4.89 24.15
C LEU A 239 8.14 -5.33 23.26
N VAL A 240 8.39 -6.15 22.23
CA VAL A 240 7.33 -6.76 21.41
C VAL A 240 6.39 -7.60 22.26
N GLU A 241 6.94 -8.44 23.16
CA GLU A 241 6.15 -9.24 24.09
C GLU A 241 5.31 -8.38 25.03
N ALA A 242 5.91 -7.35 25.64
CA ALA A 242 5.21 -6.41 26.51
C ALA A 242 4.08 -5.67 25.76
N MET A 243 4.32 -5.25 24.53
CA MET A 243 3.32 -4.59 23.68
C MET A 243 2.18 -5.53 23.30
N GLN A 244 2.47 -6.78 22.94
CA GLN A 244 1.43 -7.77 22.64
C GLN A 244 0.59 -8.10 23.88
N GLN A 245 1.24 -8.24 25.03
CA GLN A 245 0.54 -8.48 26.29
C GLN A 245 -0.38 -7.30 26.64
N ALA A 246 0.09 -6.07 26.55
CA ALA A 246 -0.72 -4.88 26.82
C ALA A 246 -1.89 -4.71 25.83
N ARG A 247 -1.66 -5.02 24.54
CA ARG A 247 -2.71 -5.03 23.51
C ARG A 247 -3.81 -6.05 23.84
N THR A 248 -3.42 -7.23 24.29
CA THR A 248 -4.36 -8.29 24.65
C THR A 248 -5.08 -7.97 25.98
N SER A 249 -4.36 -7.59 27.04
CA SER A 249 -4.93 -7.37 28.38
C SER A 249 -5.87 -6.17 28.45
N SER A 250 -5.60 -5.12 27.66
CA SER A 250 -6.48 -3.94 27.57
C SER A 250 -7.77 -4.19 26.77
N GLY A 251 -7.85 -5.30 26.04
CA GLY A 251 -8.94 -5.62 25.12
C GLY A 251 -9.07 -4.64 23.96
N ILE A 252 -8.01 -3.86 23.66
CA ILE A 252 -8.05 -2.92 22.53
C ILE A 252 -8.18 -3.68 21.20
N ALA A 253 -7.52 -4.83 21.07
CA ALA A 253 -7.66 -5.70 19.89
C ALA A 253 -9.12 -6.14 19.71
N ASP A 254 -9.77 -6.62 20.77
CA ASP A 254 -11.16 -7.08 20.74
C ASP A 254 -12.17 -6.00 20.29
N ARG A 255 -11.83 -4.72 20.44
CA ARG A 255 -12.72 -3.59 20.10
C ARG A 255 -12.40 -2.95 18.76
N TRP A 256 -11.15 -2.99 18.32
CA TRP A 256 -10.65 -2.23 17.17
C TRP A 256 -10.19 -3.11 16.00
N GLU A 257 -10.45 -4.42 16.07
CA GLU A 257 -10.08 -5.38 15.03
C GLU A 257 -11.28 -6.26 14.66
N GLY A 258 -11.22 -6.85 13.46
CA GLY A 258 -12.28 -7.69 12.91
C GLY A 258 -13.67 -7.03 12.92
N ASN A 259 -14.71 -7.83 13.09
CA ASN A 259 -16.11 -7.36 13.12
C ASN A 259 -16.43 -6.31 14.19
N ALA A 260 -15.68 -6.28 15.29
CA ALA A 260 -15.96 -5.35 16.39
C ALA A 260 -15.76 -3.88 15.99
N VAL A 261 -14.95 -3.63 14.96
CA VAL A 261 -14.65 -2.29 14.47
C VAL A 261 -15.88 -1.56 13.92
N VAL A 262 -16.87 -2.28 13.35
CA VAL A 262 -18.10 -1.66 12.83
C VAL A 262 -18.84 -0.94 13.94
N ASN A 263 -18.92 -1.57 15.12
CA ASN A 263 -19.54 -0.96 16.27
C ASN A 263 -18.80 0.33 16.70
N GLN A 264 -17.50 0.42 16.46
CA GLN A 264 -16.76 1.65 16.74
C GLN A 264 -17.06 2.75 15.71
N ILE A 265 -17.25 2.38 14.45
CA ILE A 265 -17.50 3.34 13.37
C ILE A 265 -18.95 3.84 13.38
N ASP A 266 -19.91 2.94 13.61
CA ASP A 266 -21.35 3.24 13.55
C ASP A 266 -21.86 4.07 14.74
N ASN A 267 -21.04 4.23 15.79
CA ASN A 267 -21.42 4.98 16.99
C ASN A 267 -20.65 6.31 17.08
N PRO A 268 -21.30 7.41 17.50
CA PRO A 268 -20.62 8.70 17.66
C PRO A 268 -19.57 8.67 18.78
N GLY A 269 -18.46 9.40 18.64
CA GLY A 269 -17.41 9.49 19.66
C GLY A 269 -16.35 8.37 19.55
N MET A 270 -16.10 7.91 18.33
CA MET A 270 -15.06 6.94 17.97
C MET A 270 -13.69 7.40 18.41
N ALA A 271 -13.35 8.67 18.19
CA ALA A 271 -12.06 9.23 18.58
C ALA A 271 -11.87 9.19 20.11
N GLU A 272 -12.89 9.58 20.88
CA GLU A 272 -12.85 9.54 22.34
C GLU A 272 -12.73 8.12 22.89
N ARG A 273 -13.46 7.16 22.31
CA ARG A 273 -13.35 5.73 22.67
C ARG A 273 -11.95 5.19 22.39
N PHE A 274 -11.41 5.47 21.20
CA PHE A 274 -10.06 5.04 20.84
C PHE A 274 -9.03 5.61 21.83
N ARG A 275 -9.14 6.89 22.17
CA ARG A 275 -8.25 7.52 23.15
C ARG A 275 -8.32 6.82 24.51
N ALA A 276 -9.52 6.54 25.01
CA ALA A 276 -9.68 5.86 26.29
C ALA A 276 -9.07 4.45 26.27
N ASP A 277 -9.30 3.70 25.19
CA ASP A 277 -8.74 2.36 25.01
C ASP A 277 -7.21 2.37 24.87
N TRP A 278 -6.68 3.35 24.13
CA TRP A 278 -5.23 3.56 24.03
C TRP A 278 -4.62 3.90 25.38
N ASP A 279 -5.24 4.79 26.15
CA ASP A 279 -4.74 5.18 27.47
C ASP A 279 -4.74 3.98 28.44
N ASN A 280 -5.75 3.09 28.35
CA ASN A 280 -5.77 1.84 29.10
C ASN A 280 -4.63 0.90 28.67
N MET A 281 -4.41 0.71 27.37
CA MET A 281 -3.27 -0.07 26.86
C MET A 281 -1.93 0.49 27.33
N GLN A 282 -1.76 1.82 27.37
CA GLN A 282 -0.53 2.45 27.84
C GLN A 282 -0.30 2.21 29.34
N GLN A 283 -1.35 2.16 30.16
CA GLN A 283 -1.22 1.84 31.59
C GLN A 283 -0.67 0.42 31.79
N GLU A 284 -1.16 -0.54 30.99
CA GLU A 284 -0.68 -1.93 30.99
C GLU A 284 0.78 -2.03 30.51
N LEU A 285 1.17 -1.21 29.54
CA LEU A 285 2.49 -1.25 28.90
C LEU A 285 3.59 -0.54 29.70
N LEU A 286 3.25 0.50 30.46
CA LEU A 286 4.23 1.41 31.03
C LEU A 286 5.19 0.72 32.01
N ALA A 287 4.66 -0.10 32.92
CA ALA A 287 5.49 -0.79 33.91
C ALA A 287 6.44 -1.82 33.25
N PRO A 288 5.96 -2.75 32.39
CA PRO A 288 6.84 -3.62 31.62
C PRO A 288 7.90 -2.87 30.81
N ALA A 289 7.51 -1.82 30.06
CA ALA A 289 8.43 -1.05 29.24
C ALA A 289 9.53 -0.38 30.08
N SER A 290 9.20 0.11 31.28
CA SER A 290 10.19 0.69 32.20
C SER A 290 11.18 -0.32 32.79
N GLY A 291 10.83 -1.60 32.82
CA GLY A 291 11.73 -2.68 33.21
C GLY A 291 12.65 -3.16 32.08
N ILE A 292 12.33 -2.81 30.83
CA ILE A 292 13.08 -3.24 29.63
C ILE A 292 13.98 -2.10 29.12
N LEU A 293 13.49 -0.87 29.17
CA LEU A 293 14.12 0.31 28.60
C LEU A 293 14.82 1.14 29.67
N GLU A 294 16.02 1.63 29.34
CA GLU A 294 16.69 2.65 30.15
C GLU A 294 15.84 3.93 30.20
N PRO A 295 15.97 4.79 31.24
CA PRO A 295 15.13 5.98 31.39
C PRO A 295 15.09 6.88 30.14
N ALA A 296 16.25 7.10 29.50
CA ALA A 296 16.33 7.90 28.28
C ALA A 296 15.66 7.22 27.07
N GLN A 297 15.74 5.88 26.97
CA GLN A 297 15.03 5.12 25.93
C GLN A 297 13.52 5.16 26.18
N LEU A 298 13.07 5.02 27.44
CA LEU A 298 11.67 5.09 27.81
C LEU A 298 11.03 6.42 27.42
N GLU A 299 11.74 7.54 27.59
CA GLU A 299 11.27 8.86 27.14
C GLU A 299 11.07 8.94 25.62
N VAL A 300 12.00 8.38 24.84
CA VAL A 300 11.89 8.32 23.36
C VAL A 300 10.73 7.42 22.95
N PHE A 301 10.58 6.27 23.62
CA PHE A 301 9.48 5.34 23.41
C PHE A 301 8.12 6.01 23.68
N GLN A 302 7.94 6.64 24.84
CA GLN A 302 6.70 7.34 25.18
C GLN A 302 6.37 8.47 24.20
N ARG A 303 7.39 9.20 23.73
CA ARG A 303 7.19 10.22 22.70
C ARG A 303 6.71 9.62 21.38
N GLN A 304 7.28 8.49 20.96
CA GLN A 304 6.85 7.77 19.76
C GLN A 304 5.41 7.25 19.91
N GLN A 305 5.05 6.70 21.07
CA GLN A 305 3.68 6.27 21.36
C GLN A 305 2.70 7.45 21.33
N ALA A 306 3.06 8.60 21.91
CA ALA A 306 2.25 9.80 21.87
C ALA A 306 2.05 10.34 20.45
N GLN A 307 3.10 10.33 19.61
CA GLN A 307 3.01 10.71 18.19
C GLN A 307 2.09 9.77 17.41
N THR A 308 2.20 8.47 17.65
CA THR A 308 1.35 7.45 17.02
C THR A 308 -0.11 7.67 17.39
N ARG A 309 -0.40 7.80 18.69
CA ARG A 309 -1.75 8.12 19.18
C ARG A 309 -2.29 9.40 18.54
N GLN A 310 -1.50 10.47 18.48
CA GLN A 310 -1.92 11.73 17.88
C GLN A 310 -2.27 11.57 16.40
N GLY A 311 -1.45 10.83 15.64
CA GLY A 311 -1.72 10.54 14.23
C GLY A 311 -3.05 9.81 14.02
N VAL A 312 -3.30 8.76 14.80
CA VAL A 312 -4.57 8.01 14.74
C VAL A 312 -5.74 8.90 15.16
N MET A 313 -5.61 9.64 16.26
CA MET A 313 -6.65 10.57 16.73
C MET A 313 -7.02 11.62 15.69
N THR A 314 -6.04 12.22 15.02
CA THR A 314 -6.30 13.19 13.94
C THR A 314 -7.07 12.55 12.79
N ALA A 315 -6.71 11.33 12.39
CA ALA A 315 -7.43 10.60 11.34
C ALA A 315 -8.88 10.27 11.74
N LEU A 316 -9.11 9.80 12.96
CA LEU A 316 -10.44 9.49 13.47
C LEU A 316 -11.32 10.74 13.58
N LEU A 317 -10.81 11.82 14.17
CA LEU A 317 -11.54 13.09 14.29
C LEU A 317 -11.92 13.68 12.93
N PHE A 318 -11.00 13.61 11.96
CA PHE A 318 -11.28 14.02 10.59
C PHE A 318 -12.42 13.17 10.01
N THR A 319 -12.33 11.85 10.15
CA THR A 319 -13.36 10.93 9.65
C THR A 319 -14.73 11.22 10.27
N GLU A 320 -14.83 11.35 11.60
CA GLU A 320 -16.07 11.69 12.27
C GLU A 320 -16.66 13.03 11.80
N SER A 321 -15.80 14.02 11.55
CA SER A 321 -16.23 15.32 11.03
C SER A 321 -16.80 15.20 9.62
N THR A 322 -16.23 14.34 8.78
CA THR A 322 -16.71 14.10 7.41
C THR A 322 -18.02 13.31 7.38
N MET A 323 -18.19 12.30 8.24
CA MET A 323 -19.44 11.54 8.35
C MET A 323 -20.59 12.44 8.81
N LYS A 324 -20.35 13.31 9.81
CA LYS A 324 -21.35 14.28 10.30
C LYS A 324 -21.73 15.33 9.25
N ALA A 325 -20.83 15.67 8.33
CA ALA A 325 -21.10 16.67 7.30
C ALA A 325 -21.99 16.14 6.16
N THR A 326 -22.13 14.81 6.05
CA THR A 326 -22.93 14.14 5.01
C THR A 326 -24.33 13.74 5.45
N GLU A 327 -24.64 13.84 6.75
CA GLU A 327 -26.00 13.68 7.32
C GLU A 327 -26.86 14.94 7.16
#